data_AF-A0A535YEN1-F1
#
_entry.id   AF-A0A535YEN1-F1
#
_cell.length_a   1.000
_cell.length_b   1.000
_cell.length_c   1.000
_cell.angle_alpha   90.00
_cell.angle_beta   90.00
_cell.angle_gamma   90.00
#
_symmetry.space_group_name_H-M   'P 1'
#
loop_
_entity.id
_entity.type
_entity.pdbx_description
1 polymer ?
#
loop_
_entity_poly.entity_id
_entity_poly.type
_entity_poly.pdbx_seq_one_letter_code
_entity_poly.pdbx_strand_id
1 'polypeptide(L)'
;MTTWRAIAQELRRYDSAVITARGLDGYPVSVRCVPVADERSGTFAVSFPDTLGIESSPAWLLCHFHDERFWSLRSFGARGLLEHTDGVWRFRPTSFVAGMGGIAASIRLFIGGRRRAQHYLAARGLKPPAVPWERITAIKRDVEALHADGSAGR
;
A
#
# COMPACT_ATOMS: atom_id res chain seq x y z
N MET A 1 7.36 2.54 -22.81
CA MET A 1 5.97 2.47 -22.29
C MET A 1 5.74 3.67 -21.40
N THR A 2 4.64 4.41 -21.54
CA THR A 2 4.37 5.60 -20.70
C THR A 2 4.06 5.18 -19.25
N THR A 3 4.29 6.08 -18.29
CA THR A 3 3.99 5.85 -16.86
C THR A 3 2.54 5.39 -16.67
N TRP A 4 1.58 6.04 -17.34
CA TRP A 4 0.17 5.65 -17.29
C TRP A 4 -0.05 4.21 -17.81
N ARG A 5 0.55 3.83 -18.94
CA ARG A 5 0.39 2.46 -19.48
C ARG A 5 0.95 1.40 -18.54
N ALA A 6 2.11 1.66 -17.91
CA ALA A 6 2.69 0.77 -16.93
C ALA A 6 1.76 0.57 -15.71
N ILE A 7 1.19 1.67 -15.20
CA ILE A 7 0.25 1.63 -14.08
C ILE A 7 -1.05 0.91 -14.48
N ALA A 8 -1.61 1.22 -15.65
CA ALA A 8 -2.84 0.60 -16.14
C ALA A 8 -2.68 -0.91 -16.38
N GLN A 9 -1.48 -1.36 -16.74
CA GLN A 9 -1.17 -2.79 -16.83
C GLN A 9 -1.08 -3.43 -15.44
N GLU A 10 -0.36 -2.82 -14.51
CA GLU A 10 -0.15 -3.38 -13.17
C GLU A 10 -1.44 -3.37 -12.33
N LEU A 11 -2.29 -2.36 -12.48
CA LEU A 11 -3.60 -2.24 -11.81
C LEU A 11 -4.48 -3.47 -12.00
N ARG A 12 -4.42 -4.14 -13.17
CA ARG A 12 -5.25 -5.32 -13.47
C ARG A 12 -4.99 -6.52 -12.56
N ARG A 13 -3.92 -6.48 -11.76
CA ARG A 13 -3.53 -7.53 -10.81
C ARG A 13 -4.13 -7.34 -9.41
N TYR A 14 -4.91 -6.28 -9.20
CA TYR A 14 -5.44 -5.89 -7.91
C TYR A 14 -6.94 -5.63 -8.02
N ASP A 15 -7.71 -6.12 -7.05
CA ASP A 15 -9.18 -5.94 -7.05
C ASP A 15 -9.59 -4.52 -6.66
N SER A 16 -8.74 -3.83 -5.89
CA SER A 16 -8.96 -2.43 -5.49
C SER A 16 -7.64 -1.73 -5.18
N ALA A 17 -7.72 -0.41 -5.12
CA ALA A 17 -6.64 0.48 -4.71
C ALA A 17 -7.09 1.38 -3.56
N VAL A 18 -6.14 2.08 -2.95
CA VAL A 18 -6.39 3.19 -2.03
C VAL A 18 -5.87 4.45 -2.67
N ILE A 19 -6.75 5.43 -2.89
CA ILE A 19 -6.36 6.77 -3.32
C ILE A 19 -6.30 7.68 -2.09
N THR A 20 -5.22 8.44 -1.98
CA THR A 20 -5.01 9.43 -0.94
C THR A 20 -4.86 10.80 -1.56
N ALA A 21 -5.63 11.77 -1.07
CA ALA A 21 -5.60 13.17 -1.47
C ALA A 21 -5.61 14.09 -0.24
N ARG A 22 -5.52 15.39 -0.45
CA ARG A 22 -5.66 16.36 0.64
C ARG A 22 -7.15 16.67 0.87
N GLY A 23 -7.56 16.64 2.13
CA GLY A 23 -8.84 17.18 2.58
C GLY A 23 -8.78 18.71 2.71
N LEU A 24 -9.94 19.35 2.76
CA LEU A 24 -10.07 20.80 2.94
C LEU A 24 -9.50 21.32 4.26
N ASP A 25 -9.34 20.44 5.25
CA ASP A 25 -8.68 20.72 6.54
C ASP A 25 -7.14 20.65 6.46
N GLY A 26 -6.58 20.31 5.29
CA GLY A 26 -5.15 20.19 5.03
C GLY A 26 -4.58 18.80 5.32
N TYR A 27 -5.34 17.89 5.93
CA TYR A 27 -4.92 16.54 6.29
C TYR A 27 -5.16 15.54 5.14
N PRO A 28 -4.42 14.42 5.09
CA PRO A 28 -4.64 13.41 4.06
C PRO A 28 -5.93 12.63 4.30
N VAL A 29 -6.72 12.45 3.24
CA VAL A 29 -7.89 11.58 3.22
C VAL A 29 -7.62 10.40 2.30
N SER A 30 -7.82 9.19 2.79
CA SER A 30 -7.61 7.94 2.06
C SER A 30 -8.91 7.18 1.90
N VAL A 31 -9.24 6.80 0.67
CA VAL A 31 -10.42 5.98 0.36
C VAL A 31 -10.05 4.79 -0.52
N ARG A 32 -10.70 3.66 -0.27
CA ARG A 32 -10.63 2.51 -1.17
C ARG A 32 -11.46 2.81 -2.41
N CYS A 33 -10.91 2.53 -3.58
CA CYS A 33 -11.57 2.73 -4.86
C CYS A 33 -11.19 1.62 -5.86
N VAL A 34 -11.91 1.57 -6.97
CA VAL A 34 -11.56 0.77 -8.15
C VAL A 34 -11.27 1.75 -9.28
N PRO A 35 -10.00 2.12 -9.54
CA PRO A 35 -9.66 3.11 -10.54
C PRO A 35 -10.06 2.65 -11.95
N VAL A 36 -10.80 3.48 -12.68
CA VAL A 36 -11.21 3.19 -14.06
C VAL A 36 -10.29 3.93 -15.02
N ALA A 37 -9.57 3.20 -15.87
CA ALA A 37 -8.62 3.77 -16.81
C ALA A 37 -9.31 4.55 -17.93
N ASP A 38 -8.87 5.78 -18.18
CA ASP A 38 -9.26 6.58 -19.35
C ASP A 38 -8.02 6.81 -20.24
N GLU A 39 -7.92 6.07 -21.33
CA GLU A 39 -6.78 6.13 -22.24
C GLU A 39 -6.71 7.45 -23.00
N ARG A 40 -7.86 8.09 -23.27
CA ARG A 40 -7.90 9.36 -24.01
C ARG A 40 -7.26 10.49 -23.23
N SER A 41 -7.52 10.55 -21.92
CA SER A 41 -6.96 11.59 -21.04
C SER A 41 -5.66 11.16 -20.35
N GLY A 42 -5.30 9.87 -20.38
CA GLY A 42 -4.16 9.35 -19.64
C GLY A 42 -4.35 9.48 -18.12
N THR A 43 -5.58 9.32 -17.65
CA THR A 43 -5.95 9.42 -16.23
C THR A 43 -6.66 8.17 -15.75
N PHE A 44 -6.96 8.12 -14.45
CA PHE A 44 -7.85 7.15 -13.84
C PHE A 44 -9.00 7.88 -13.16
N ALA A 45 -10.23 7.56 -13.51
CA ALA A 45 -11.38 8.01 -12.74
C ALA A 45 -11.40 7.27 -11.39
N VAL A 46 -11.60 8.04 -10.32
CA VAL A 46 -11.70 7.54 -8.94
C VAL A 46 -12.91 8.16 -8.27
N SER A 47 -13.36 7.57 -7.17
CA SER A 47 -14.52 8.06 -6.43
C SER A 47 -14.13 8.35 -4.99
N PHE A 48 -14.60 9.48 -4.50
CA PHE A 48 -14.56 9.87 -3.09
C PHE A 48 -16.00 10.07 -2.62
N PRO A 49 -16.35 9.65 -1.39
CA PRO A 49 -17.59 10.09 -0.77
C PRO A 49 -17.65 11.61 -0.65
N ASP A 50 -18.77 12.22 -1.05
CA ASP A 50 -18.95 13.68 -1.09
C ASP A 50 -18.78 14.33 0.30
N THR A 51 -19.00 13.57 1.37
CA THR A 51 -18.87 14.02 2.75
C THR A 51 -17.43 14.29 3.19
N LEU A 52 -16.42 13.87 2.43
CA LEU A 52 -15.02 13.93 2.86
C LEU A 52 -14.30 15.25 2.56
N GLY A 53 -14.94 16.19 1.86
CA GLY A 53 -14.37 17.51 1.59
C GLY A 53 -12.97 17.42 0.98
N ILE A 54 -12.88 16.91 -0.26
CA ILE A 54 -11.62 16.71 -0.97
C ILE A 54 -11.33 17.91 -1.88
N GLU A 55 -10.07 18.29 -1.99
CA GLU A 55 -9.62 19.28 -2.96
C GLU A 55 -8.70 18.67 -4.05
N SER A 56 -8.60 19.36 -5.19
CA SER A 56 -7.61 19.03 -6.21
C SER A 56 -6.21 19.23 -5.64
N SER A 57 -5.40 18.16 -5.60
CA SER A 57 -4.12 18.16 -4.88
C SER A 57 -3.14 17.16 -5.46
N PRO A 58 -1.85 17.22 -5.07
CA PRO A 58 -0.99 16.05 -5.14
C PRO A 58 -1.66 14.84 -4.46
N ALA A 59 -1.56 13.69 -5.11
CA ALA A 59 -2.24 12.48 -4.67
C ALA A 59 -1.34 11.25 -4.80
N TRP A 60 -1.72 10.21 -4.06
CA TRP A 60 -1.03 8.93 -4.02
C TRP A 60 -2.03 7.79 -4.22
N LEU A 61 -1.76 6.93 -5.19
CA LEU A 61 -2.50 5.69 -5.40
C LEU A 61 -1.65 4.52 -4.89
N LEU A 62 -2.19 3.71 -3.98
CA LEU A 62 -1.57 2.50 -3.46
C LEU A 62 -2.37 1.27 -3.88
N CYS A 63 -1.72 0.31 -4.50
CA CYS A 63 -2.28 -1.02 -4.70
C CYS A 63 -1.54 -2.01 -3.82
N HIS A 64 -2.28 -2.87 -3.14
CA HIS A 64 -1.73 -3.82 -2.18
C HIS A 64 -2.60 -5.07 -2.17
N PHE A 65 -1.95 -6.22 -2.34
CA PHE A 65 -2.51 -7.54 -2.22
C PHE A 65 -1.67 -8.42 -1.29
N HIS A 66 -2.36 -9.23 -0.49
CA HIS A 66 -1.84 -10.42 0.17
C HIS A 66 -2.95 -11.47 0.17
N ASP A 67 -2.60 -12.75 0.31
CA ASP A 67 -3.61 -13.79 0.57
C ASP A 67 -4.13 -13.70 2.02
N GLU A 68 -5.12 -14.51 2.38
CA GLU A 68 -5.74 -14.53 3.72
C GLU A 68 -4.73 -14.88 4.84
N ARG A 69 -3.58 -15.45 4.49
CA ARG A 69 -2.49 -15.77 5.42
C ARG A 69 -1.47 -14.63 5.53
N PHE A 70 -1.74 -13.49 4.90
CA PHE A 70 -0.82 -12.36 4.75
C PHE A 70 0.47 -12.73 4.00
N TRP A 71 0.45 -13.79 3.19
CA TRP A 71 1.57 -14.18 2.35
C TRP A 71 1.42 -13.56 0.97
N SER A 72 2.42 -13.82 0.11
CA SER A 72 2.37 -13.44 -1.30
C SER A 72 2.21 -11.92 -1.52
N LEU A 73 2.80 -11.12 -0.62
CA LEU A 73 2.71 -9.66 -0.63
C LEU A 73 3.12 -9.10 -2.00
N ARG A 74 2.20 -8.37 -2.63
CA ARG A 74 2.43 -7.59 -3.84
C ARG A 74 1.88 -6.19 -3.65
N SER A 75 2.64 -5.18 -4.04
CA SER A 75 2.18 -3.81 -4.04
C SER A 75 2.92 -2.97 -5.07
N PHE A 76 2.28 -1.88 -5.47
CA PHE A 76 2.93 -0.77 -6.12
C PHE A 76 2.22 0.52 -5.72
N GLY A 77 2.91 1.64 -5.91
CA GLY A 77 2.34 2.97 -5.73
C GLY A 77 2.44 3.80 -6.99
N ALA A 78 1.63 4.85 -7.08
CA ALA A 78 1.79 5.89 -8.07
C ALA A 78 1.63 7.27 -7.41
N ARG A 79 2.54 8.19 -7.74
CA ARG A 79 2.34 9.62 -7.44
C ARG A 79 1.61 10.26 -8.59
N GLY A 80 0.81 11.28 -8.30
CA GLY A 80 0.12 12.02 -9.32
C GLY A 80 -0.55 13.26 -8.79
N LEU A 81 -1.44 13.79 -9.61
CA LEU A 81 -2.33 14.89 -9.27
C LEU A 81 -3.77 14.37 -9.32
N LEU A 82 -4.57 14.77 -8.34
CA LEU A 82 -6.01 14.59 -8.34
C LEU A 82 -6.65 15.89 -8.81
N GLU A 83 -7.52 15.80 -9.81
CA GLU A 83 -8.23 16.93 -10.40
C GLU A 83 -9.73 16.61 -10.44
N HIS A 84 -10.58 17.56 -10.06
CA HIS A 84 -12.03 17.44 -10.29
C HIS A 84 -12.38 18.12 -11.62
N THR A 85 -12.91 17.38 -12.58
CA THR A 85 -13.28 17.92 -13.90
C THR A 85 -14.56 17.24 -14.37
N ASP A 86 -15.51 17.98 -14.94
CA ASP A 86 -16.80 17.44 -15.41
C ASP A 86 -17.54 16.58 -14.36
N GLY A 87 -17.44 16.94 -13.07
CA GLY A 87 -18.06 16.19 -11.97
C GLY A 87 -17.40 14.84 -11.64
N VAL A 88 -16.20 14.57 -12.15
CA VAL A 88 -15.46 13.33 -11.93
C VAL A 88 -14.08 13.64 -11.38
N TRP A 89 -13.71 12.94 -10.30
CA TRP A 89 -12.35 12.94 -9.78
C TRP A 89 -11.44 12.11 -10.69
N ARG A 90 -10.39 12.74 -11.21
CA ARG A 90 -9.39 12.11 -12.09
C ARG A 90 -8.02 12.15 -11.46
N PHE A 91 -7.41 10.99 -11.33
CA PHE A 91 -6.03 10.85 -10.92
C PHE A 91 -5.11 10.76 -12.15
N ARG A 92 -4.23 11.75 -12.32
CA ARG A 92 -3.21 11.77 -13.37
C ARG A 92 -1.87 11.31 -12.79
N PRO A 93 -1.36 10.13 -13.18
CA PRO A 93 -0.10 9.63 -12.65
C PRO A 93 1.09 10.39 -13.24
N THR A 94 2.06 10.72 -12.39
CA THR A 94 3.34 11.34 -12.78
C THR A 94 4.52 10.40 -12.58
N SER A 95 4.44 9.44 -11.64
CA SER A 95 5.47 8.44 -11.45
C SER A 95 4.91 7.10 -10.96
N PHE A 96 5.52 6.01 -11.44
CA PHE A 96 5.34 4.67 -10.90
C PHE A 96 6.35 4.45 -9.77
N VAL A 97 5.89 3.92 -8.64
CA VAL A 97 6.73 3.55 -7.51
C VAL A 97 6.60 2.05 -7.30
N ALA A 98 7.69 1.33 -7.58
CA ALA A 98 7.73 -0.10 -7.31
C ALA A 98 7.52 -0.36 -5.81
N GLY A 99 6.55 -1.20 -5.50
CA GLY A 99 6.30 -1.65 -4.13
C GLY A 99 6.95 -3.01 -3.87
N MET A 100 6.27 -3.80 -3.05
CA MET A 100 6.70 -5.13 -2.66
C MET A 100 6.26 -6.16 -3.70
N GLY A 101 6.99 -7.26 -3.83
CA GLY A 101 6.65 -8.33 -4.75
C GLY A 101 7.86 -8.95 -5.41
N GLY A 102 7.94 -10.28 -5.32
CA GLY A 102 9.07 -11.05 -5.85
C GLY A 102 10.32 -10.99 -4.97
N ILE A 103 11.26 -11.88 -5.28
CA ILE A 103 12.48 -12.11 -4.48
C ILE A 103 13.36 -10.86 -4.44
N ALA A 104 13.58 -10.20 -5.58
CA ALA A 104 14.45 -9.04 -5.68
C ALA A 104 13.95 -7.82 -4.87
N ALA A 105 12.64 -7.55 -4.88
CA ALA A 105 12.07 -6.45 -4.10
C ALA A 105 12.17 -6.73 -2.60
N SER A 106 11.94 -7.98 -2.20
CA SER A 106 12.06 -8.43 -0.81
C SER A 106 13.49 -8.24 -0.30
N ILE A 107 14.50 -8.68 -1.06
CA ILE A 107 15.92 -8.48 -0.70
C ILE A 107 16.25 -6.99 -0.53
N ARG A 108 15.83 -6.14 -1.48
CA ARG A 108 16.05 -4.69 -1.38
C ARG A 108 15.39 -4.09 -0.14
N LEU A 109 14.17 -4.51 0.20
CA LEU A 109 13.50 -4.05 1.43
C LEU A 109 14.29 -4.45 2.67
N PHE A 110 14.67 -5.73 2.80
CA PHE A 110 15.37 -6.22 3.99
C PHE A 110 16.72 -5.52 4.18
N ILE A 111 17.53 -5.41 3.11
CA ILE A 111 18.84 -4.74 3.18
C ILE A 111 18.67 -3.24 3.47
N GLY A 112 17.78 -2.56 2.74
CA GLY A 112 17.54 -1.13 2.93
C GLY A 112 16.92 -0.80 4.28
N GLY A 113 16.01 -1.65 4.77
CA GLY A 113 15.42 -1.56 6.10
C GLY A 113 16.47 -1.71 7.19
N ARG A 114 17.33 -2.73 7.11
CA ARG A 114 18.43 -2.94 8.06
C ARG A 114 19.37 -1.74 8.11
N ARG A 115 19.78 -1.22 6.94
CA ARG A 115 20.65 -0.04 6.87
C ARG A 115 20.02 1.20 7.52
N ARG A 116 18.75 1.48 7.20
CA ARG A 116 18.02 2.63 7.79
C ARG A 116 17.83 2.51 9.29
N ALA A 117 17.50 1.30 9.77
CA ALA A 117 17.38 1.04 11.21
C ALA A 117 18.71 1.24 11.93
N GLN A 118 19.81 0.70 11.38
CA GLN A 118 21.15 0.90 11.94
C GLN A 118 21.52 2.38 12.00
N HIS A 119 21.27 3.13 10.92
CA HIS A 119 21.53 4.56 10.88
C HIS A 119 20.70 5.33 11.93
N TYR A 120 19.41 5.04 12.05
CA TYR A 120 18.53 5.65 13.05
C TYR A 120 19.01 5.38 14.47
N LEU A 121 19.39 4.13 14.77
CA LEU A 121 19.90 3.74 16.09
C LEU A 121 21.22 4.43 16.41
N ALA A 122 22.17 4.44 15.46
CA ALA A 122 23.46 5.10 15.61
C ALA A 122 23.32 6.60 15.84
N ALA A 123 22.47 7.28 15.07
CA ALA A 123 22.19 8.71 15.21
C ALA A 123 21.59 9.08 16.58
N ARG A 124 21.05 8.11 17.32
CA ARG A 124 20.45 8.30 18.64
C ARG A 124 21.23 7.63 19.77
N GLY A 125 22.39 7.04 19.50
CA GLY A 125 23.15 6.27 20.48
C GLY A 125 22.39 5.06 21.06
N LEU A 126 21.39 4.55 20.32
CA LEU A 126 20.55 3.44 20.75
C LEU A 126 21.14 2.10 20.28
N LYS A 127 20.91 1.05 21.06
CA LYS A 127 21.19 -0.33 20.65
C LYS A 127 19.93 -0.96 20.05
N PRO A 128 20.06 -1.88 19.07
CA PRO A 128 18.93 -2.68 18.63
C PRO A 128 18.31 -3.43 19.82
N PRO A 129 16.98 -3.48 19.95
CA PRO A 129 16.34 -4.22 21.03
C PRO A 129 16.55 -5.73 20.86
N ALA A 130 16.71 -6.44 21.98
CA ALA A 130 16.65 -7.89 21.98
C ALA A 130 15.21 -8.34 21.74
N VAL A 131 14.98 -9.15 20.70
CA VAL A 131 13.66 -9.70 20.40
C VAL A 131 13.51 -11.03 21.13
N PRO A 132 12.49 -11.23 21.99
CA PRO A 132 12.29 -12.48 22.74
C PRO A 132 11.68 -13.56 21.84
N TRP A 133 12.45 -14.05 20.87
CA TRP A 133 11.99 -14.99 19.85
C TRP A 133 11.41 -16.28 20.43
N GLU A 134 11.97 -16.79 21.51
CA GLU A 134 11.46 -17.99 22.19
C GLU A 134 10.03 -17.78 22.69
N ARG A 135 9.75 -16.64 23.34
CA ARG A 135 8.42 -16.30 23.83
C ARG A 135 7.42 -16.13 22.69
N ILE A 136 7.83 -15.45 21.61
CA ILE A 136 6.99 -15.28 20.42
C ILE A 136 6.68 -16.64 19.78
N THR A 137 7.67 -17.53 19.71
CA THR A 137 7.51 -18.88 19.15
C THR A 137 6.61 -19.75 20.01
N ALA A 138 6.72 -19.67 21.34
CA ALA A 138 5.84 -20.37 22.27
C ALA A 138 4.38 -19.93 22.08
N ILE A 139 4.12 -18.62 22.08
CA ILE A 139 2.77 -18.06 21.83
C ILE A 139 2.19 -18.57 20.51
N LYS A 140 3.01 -18.61 19.44
CA LYS A 140 2.57 -19.12 18.15
C LYS A 140 2.12 -20.58 18.22
N ARG A 141 2.90 -21.44 18.89
CA ARG A 141 2.55 -22.86 19.09
C ARG A 141 1.26 -23.02 19.89
N ASP A 142 1.10 -22.24 20.96
CA ASP A 142 -0.09 -22.30 21.82
C ASP A 142 -1.36 -21.94 21.03
N VAL A 143 -1.31 -20.89 20.21
CA VAL A 143 -2.43 -20.48 19.33
C VAL A 143 -2.74 -21.54 18.26
N GLU A 144 -1.71 -22.16 17.67
CA GLU A 144 -1.89 -23.24 16.70
C GLU A 144 -2.58 -24.46 17.34
N ALA A 145 -2.20 -24.83 18.57
CA ALA A 145 -2.84 -25.91 19.33
C ALA A 145 -4.30 -25.60 19.68
N LEU A 146 -4.60 -24.39 20.15
CA LEU A 146 -5.96 -23.93 20.44
C LEU A 146 -6.90 -24.02 19.23
N HIS A 147 -6.41 -23.68 18.04
CA HIS A 147 -7.18 -23.79 16.80
C HIS A 147 -7.36 -25.24 16.32
N ALA A 148 -6.38 -26.11 16.57
CA ALA A 148 -6.48 -27.53 16.24
C ALA A 148 -7.53 -28.26 17.12
N ASP A 149 -7.59 -27.93 18.41
CA ASP A 149 -8.56 -28.54 19.34
C ASP A 149 -9.99 -28.01 19.14
N GLY A 150 -10.16 -26.74 18.75
CA GLY A 150 -11.47 -26.14 18.47
C GLY A 150 -12.10 -26.51 17.12
N SER A 151 -11.34 -27.09 16.19
CA SER A 151 -11.83 -27.54 14.88
C SER A 151 -12.28 -29.01 14.85
N ALA A 152 -12.09 -29.75 15.95
CA ALA A 152 -12.61 -31.10 16.15
C ALA A 152 -14.06 -31.14 16.70
N GLY A 153 -14.69 -29.98 16.93
CA GLY A 153 -15.99 -29.85 17.60
C GLY A 153 -17.12 -29.20 16.79
N ARG A 154 -17.08 -29.24 15.45
CA ARG A 154 -18.22 -28.87 14.58
C ARG A 154 -18.58 -29.97 13.61
#